data_AF-A0A2W1B1I3-F1
#
_entry.id   AF-A0A2W1B1I3-F1
#
_cell.length_a   1.000
_cell.length_b   1.000
_cell.length_c   1.000
_cell.angle_alpha   90.00
_cell.angle_beta   90.00
_cell.angle_gamma   90.00
#
_symmetry.space_group_name_H-M   'P 1'
#
loop_
_entity.id
_entity.type
_entity.pdbx_description
1 polymer ?
#
loop_
_entity_poly.entity_id
_entity_poly.type
_entity_poly.pdbx_seq_one_letter_code
_entity_poly.pdbx_strand_id
1 'polypeptide(L)' 'MICFLALLMETVLCRKLKEIGSTFSYAEILEDLTEIRAVEITVEGKRFLARTEMMGNAYDAFKALKIRPPDLLKEIAY' A
#
# COMPACT_ATOMS: atom_id res chain seq x y z
N MET A 1 -21.86 0.25 -8.34
CA MET A 1 -21.61 -0.50 -9.59
C MET A 1 -20.13 -0.87 -9.58
N ILE A 2 -19.79 -2.14 -9.37
CA ILE A 2 -18.39 -2.59 -9.35
C ILE A 2 -18.01 -2.88 -10.81
N CYS A 3 -16.99 -2.21 -11.33
CA CYS A 3 -16.52 -2.49 -12.69
C CYS A 3 -15.83 -3.86 -12.73
N PHE A 4 -15.88 -4.54 -13.88
CA PHE A 4 -15.22 -5.84 -14.07
C PHE A 4 -13.74 -5.82 -13.64
N LEU A 5 -13.06 -4.70 -13.88
CA LEU A 5 -11.67 -4.50 -13.46
C LEU A 5 -11.50 -4.58 -11.94
N ALA A 6 -12.38 -3.97 -11.15
CA ALA A 6 -12.28 -4.02 -9.69
C ALA A 6 -12.43 -5.46 -9.17
N LEU A 7 -13.38 -6.23 -9.71
CA LEU A 7 -13.56 -7.65 -9.35
C LEU A 7 -12.32 -8.49 -9.74
N LEU A 8 -11.74 -8.21 -10.91
CA LEU A 8 -10.51 -8.87 -11.36
C LEU A 8 -9.35 -8.56 -10.40
N MET A 9 -9.17 -7.30 -10.02
CA MET A 9 -8.12 -6.86 -9.10
C MET A 9 -8.26 -7.53 -7.72
N GLU A 10 -9.48 -7.55 -7.17
CA GLU A 10 -9.78 -8.24 -5.91
C GLU A 10 -9.46 -9.73 -6.00
N THR A 11 -9.93 -10.41 -7.06
CA THR A 11 -9.71 -11.84 -7.26
C THR A 11 -8.21 -12.18 -7.36
N VAL A 12 -7.46 -11.38 -8.10
CA VAL A 12 -6.00 -11.58 -8.27
C VAL A 12 -5.27 -11.35 -6.95
N LEU A 13 -5.61 -10.29 -6.20
CA LEU A 13 -4.97 -10.01 -4.92
C LEU A 13 -5.24 -11.14 -3.92
N CYS A 14 -6.50 -11.57 -3.77
CA CYS A 14 -6.88 -12.71 -2.92
C CYS A 14 -6.09 -13.98 -3.25
N ARG A 15 -5.88 -14.29 -4.54
CA ARG A 15 -5.07 -15.45 -4.95
C ARG A 15 -3.62 -15.31 -4.53
N LYS A 16 -3.00 -14.15 -4.76
CA LYS A 16 -1.60 -13.89 -4.39
C LYS A 16 -1.37 -13.91 -2.88
N LEU A 17 -2.33 -13.43 -2.10
CA LEU A 17 -2.28 -13.49 -0.64
C LEU A 17 -2.31 -14.93 -0.12
N LYS A 18 -3.14 -15.78 -0.72
CA LYS A 18 -3.17 -17.22 -0.41
C LYS A 18 -1.86 -17.92 -0.77
N GLU A 19 -1.23 -17.55 -1.89
CA GLU A 19 0.06 -18.11 -2.32
C GLU A 19 1.19 -17.85 -1.32
N ILE A 20 1.15 -16.73 -0.59
CA ILE A 20 2.14 -16.42 0.46
C ILE A 20 1.71 -16.89 1.86
N GLY A 21 0.56 -17.54 1.98
CA GLY A 21 0.02 -18.05 3.25
C GLY A 21 -0.54 -16.96 4.18
N SER A 22 -0.96 -15.81 3.65
CA SER A 22 -1.55 -14.74 4.45
C SER A 22 -2.90 -15.19 5.04
N THR A 23 -3.11 -14.91 6.33
CA THR A 23 -4.33 -15.27 7.08
C THR A 23 -5.38 -14.17 7.07
N PHE A 24 -5.05 -12.99 6.53
CA PHE A 24 -5.91 -11.82 6.56
C PHE A 24 -6.90 -11.82 5.38
N SER A 25 -8.07 -11.25 5.62
CA SER A 25 -9.06 -11.04 4.59
C SER A 25 -8.67 -9.88 3.66
N TYR A 26 -9.28 -9.86 2.48
CA TYR A 26 -9.13 -8.76 1.53
C TYR A 26 -9.54 -7.40 2.12
N ALA A 27 -10.61 -7.39 2.92
CA ALA A 27 -11.13 -6.17 3.54
C ALA A 27 -10.14 -5.58 4.56
N GLU A 28 -9.57 -6.42 5.43
CA GLU A 28 -8.56 -6.00 6.42
C GLU A 28 -7.31 -5.42 5.72
N ILE A 29 -6.84 -6.09 4.67
CA ILE A 29 -5.67 -5.61 3.92
C ILE A 29 -5.97 -4.29 3.20
N LEU A 30 -7.16 -4.14 2.62
CA LEU A 30 -7.56 -2.88 2.00
C LEU A 30 -7.62 -1.75 3.02
N GLU A 31 -8.20 -1.99 4.19
CA GLU A 31 -8.29 -1.02 5.27
C GLU A 31 -6.89 -0.55 5.69
N ASP A 32 -5.97 -1.49 5.93
CA ASP A 32 -4.58 -1.19 6.26
C ASP A 32 -3.87 -0.41 5.13
N LEU A 33 -4.13 -0.75 3.86
CA LEU A 33 -3.56 -0.03 2.71
C LEU A 33 -4.09 1.40 2.60
N THR A 34 -5.34 1.66 2.97
CA THR A 34 -5.92 3.02 2.91
C THR A 34 -5.33 3.99 3.94
N GLU A 35 -4.74 3.47 5.01
CA GLU A 35 -4.04 4.26 6.02
C GLU A 35 -2.65 4.71 5.56
N ILE A 36 -2.11 4.11 4.51
CA ILE A 36 -0.85 4.55 3.88
C ILE A 36 -1.12 5.79 3.04
N ARG A 37 -0.62 6.95 3.51
CA ARG A 37 -0.77 8.24 2.85
C ARG A 37 0.58 8.84 2.52
N ALA A 38 0.62 9.60 1.43
CA ALA A 38 1.73 10.45 1.08
C ALA A 38 1.49 11.84 1.68
N VAL A 39 2.41 12.30 2.52
CA VAL A 39 2.36 13.58 3.23
C VAL A 39 3.52 14.43 2.75
N GLU A 40 3.23 15.64 2.31
CA GLU A 40 4.28 16.59 1.98
C GLU A 40 4.76 17.32 3.24
N ILE A 41 6.07 17.35 3.45
CA ILE A 41 6.72 18.00 4.59
C ILE A 41 7.74 18.99 4.05
N THR A 42 7.80 20.18 4.64
CA THR A 42 8.84 21.18 4.33
C THR A 42 9.75 21.37 5.53
N VAL A 43 11.06 21.18 5.34
CA VAL A 43 12.09 21.34 6.38
C VAL A 43 13.22 22.16 5.79
N GLU A 44 13.56 23.29 6.43
CA GLU A 44 14.65 24.19 5.99
C GLU A 44 14.56 24.60 4.50
N GLY A 45 13.33 24.83 4.01
CA GLY A 45 13.08 25.22 2.61
C GLY A 45 13.16 24.07 1.59
N LYS A 46 13.51 22.85 2.01
CA LYS A 46 13.44 21.64 1.19
C LYS A 46 12.10 20.94 1.37
N ARG A 47 11.57 20.39 0.29
CA ARG A 47 10.31 19.65 0.28
C ARG A 47 10.57 18.16 0.23
N PHE A 48 9.81 17.42 1.02
CA PHE A 48 9.88 15.97 1.11
C PHE A 48 8.49 15.39 0.95
N LEU A 49 8.41 14.23 0.32
CA LEU A 49 7.26 13.36 0.35
C LEU A 49 7.54 12.23 1.35
N ALA A 50 6.79 12.19 2.43
CA ALA A 50 6.86 11.16 3.45
C ALA A 50 5.68 10.20 3.34
N ARG A 51 5.90 8.93 3.63
CA ARG A 51 4.84 7.94 3.77
C ARG A 51 4.45 7.85 5.25
N THR A 52 3.15 7.79 5.57
CA THR A 52 2.71 7.42 6.92
C THR A 52 3.17 6.02 7.28
N GLU A 53 3.31 5.73 8.58
CA GLU A 53 3.74 4.41 9.02
C GLU A 53 2.82 3.31 8.49
N MET A 54 3.43 2.18 8.11
CA MET A 54 2.65 1.03 7.64
C MET A 54 2.12 0.34 8.90
N MET A 55 0.83 0.51 9.17
CA MET A 55 0.15 -0.19 10.24
C MET A 55 -0.44 -1.52 9.74
N GLY A 56 -0.58 -2.47 10.66
CA GLY A 56 -1.20 -3.77 10.37
C GLY A 56 -0.41 -4.60 9.37
N ASN A 57 -1.12 -5.12 8.37
CA ASN A 57 -0.67 -6.16 7.45
C ASN A 57 -0.63 -5.69 5.99
N ALA A 58 -0.66 -4.38 5.75
CA ALA A 58 -0.46 -3.81 4.41
C ALA A 58 0.84 -4.32 3.75
N TYR A 59 1.84 -4.69 4.55
CA TYR A 59 3.07 -5.33 4.07
C TYR A 59 2.83 -6.63 3.30
N ASP A 60 1.84 -7.44 3.70
CA ASP A 60 1.50 -8.70 3.01
C ASP A 60 1.03 -8.44 1.58
N ALA A 61 0.35 -7.32 1.32
CA ALA A 61 -0.05 -6.94 -0.03
C ALA A 61 1.18 -6.65 -0.91
N PHE A 62 2.14 -5.86 -0.42
CA PHE A 62 3.37 -5.57 -1.14
C PHE A 62 4.19 -6.84 -1.38
N LYS A 63 4.29 -7.72 -0.37
CA LYS A 63 4.96 -9.02 -0.46
C LYS A 63 4.30 -9.94 -1.47
N ALA A 64 2.98 -10.09 -1.44
CA ALA A 64 2.20 -10.92 -2.36
C ALA A 64 2.33 -10.44 -3.82
N LEU A 65 2.41 -9.12 -4.01
CA LEU A 65 2.59 -8.49 -5.31
C LEU A 65 4.07 -8.41 -5.75
N LYS A 66 5.02 -8.76 -4.88
CA LYS A 66 6.47 -8.67 -5.11
C LYS A 66 6.92 -7.25 -5.51
N ILE A 67 6.30 -6.24 -4.92
CA ILE A 67 6.62 -4.83 -5.12
C ILE A 67 7.26 -4.26 -3.86
N ARG A 68 8.16 -3.29 -4.04
CA ARG A 68 8.73 -2.56 -2.90
C ARG A 68 7.69 -1.56 -2.37
N PRO A 69 7.48 -1.47 -1.05
CA PRO A 69 6.68 -0.39 -0.48
C PRO A 69 7.28 1.00 -0.80
N PRO A 70 6.48 2.07 -0.81
CA PRO A 70 7.00 3.41 -1.06
C PRO A 70 8.01 3.85 0.01
N ASP A 71 8.98 4.66 -0.41
CA ASP A 71 10.04 5.19 0.48
C ASP A 71 9.41 5.95 1.66
N LEU A 72 10.00 5.78 2.86
CA LEU A 72 9.52 6.47 4.06
C LEU A 72 9.64 7.99 3.92
N LEU A 73 10.72 8.45 3.31
CA LEU A 73 10.99 9.86 3.06
C LEU A 73 11.74 9.98 1.74
N LYS A 74 11.28 10.88 0.87
CA LYS A 74 11.93 11.21 -0.40
C LYS A 74 11.94 12.72 -0.61
N GLU A 75 13.10 13.29 -0.88
CA GLU A 75 13.19 14.70 -1.29
C GLU A 75 12.52 14.87 -2.66
N ILE A 76 11.66 15.88 -2.79
CA ILE A 76 10.99 16.22 -4.05
C ILE A 76 11.55 17.54 -4.55
N ALA A 77 12.25 17.50 -5.68
CA ALA A 77 12.66 18.69 -6.40
C ALA A 77 11.44 19.24 -7.18
N TYR A 78 11.32 20.57 -7.21
CA TYR A 78 10.32 21.26 -8.04
C TYR A 78 10.79 21.37 -9.48
#